data_AF-A0A7K4CKC2-F1
#
_entry.id   AF-A0A7K4CKC2-F1
#
_cell.length_a   1.000
_cell.length_b   1.000
_cell.length_c   1.000
_cell.angle_alpha   90.00
_cell.angle_beta   90.00
_cell.angle_gamma   90.00
#
_symmetry.space_group_name_H-M   'P 1'
#
loop_
_entity.id
_entity.type
_entity.pdbx_description
1 polymer ?
#
loop_
_entity_poly.entity_id
_entity_poly.type
_entity_poly.pdbx_seq_one_letter_code
_entity_poly.pdbx_strand_id
1 'polypeptide(L)'
;KEKEDKEKEDKDIEAKKLEESVNNLRQSIEIELQNEIDCIKDIIVDGKIDFYLYAECKTEKCSKFNECSEKDFKELLNDIELFGPRMSPNASAVMGVVLKQIESILSGSDQRANLENLQNYNNTVLRRIKDKRPCHVFLHKVADFLTNSLSKKDQDCESTHRIINDKLSYWNEKIDSIKTALPDVAYGILADNKFSLLLYGYSSSIINCLEGAINKNDDLRNIEVYVCQAATKNELRYNNRLVYNDGLKYIHELRRLRMKKIYYITDVCPSHIFSEGKISKVLFGANGIEPDGSIHHTLGHLAIAEMAYMHGVWVFVVADSLKIGNIDASKLGGVRGNEWLTTDIDKEEILQSAEVNNYNPRGDKVSADLISAIVLEKGIIRPQDAEKYMDIS
;
A
#
# COMPACT_ATOMS: atom_id res chain seq x y z
N LYS A 1 32.95 17.41 -8.45
CA LYS A 1 31.83 18.03 -9.18
C LYS A 1 30.73 17.00 -9.43
N GLU A 2 30.68 16.19 -10.49
CA GLU A 2 29.57 15.21 -10.68
C GLU A 2 29.33 14.25 -9.49
N LYS A 3 30.38 13.77 -8.81
CA LYS A 3 30.25 12.95 -7.59
C LYS A 3 29.74 13.73 -6.37
N GLU A 4 30.15 14.99 -6.24
CA GLU A 4 29.77 15.87 -5.12
C GLU A 4 28.34 16.41 -5.32
N ASP A 5 27.94 16.64 -6.58
CA ASP A 5 26.59 17.05 -6.95
C ASP A 5 25.60 15.90 -6.71
N LYS A 6 26.00 14.65 -7.00
CA LYS A 6 25.20 13.45 -6.74
C LYS A 6 25.05 13.14 -5.24
N GLU A 7 26.12 13.22 -4.46
CA GLU A 7 26.05 13.08 -3.00
C GLU A 7 25.17 14.15 -2.34
N LYS A 8 25.15 15.36 -2.90
CA LYS A 8 24.32 16.46 -2.39
C LYS A 8 22.84 16.23 -2.73
N GLU A 9 22.56 15.75 -3.93
CA GLU A 9 21.20 15.39 -4.37
C GLU A 9 20.63 14.23 -3.54
N ASP A 10 21.42 13.19 -3.26
CA ASP A 10 21.01 12.06 -2.42
C ASP A 10 20.71 12.49 -0.98
N LYS A 11 21.53 13.39 -0.40
CA LYS A 11 21.28 13.96 0.93
C LYS A 11 20.02 14.82 1.00
N ASP A 12 19.75 15.62 -0.04
CA ASP A 12 18.54 16.44 -0.11
C ASP A 12 17.27 15.58 -0.26
N ILE A 13 17.36 14.45 -0.99
CA ILE A 13 16.26 13.48 -1.09
C ILE A 13 16.02 12.80 0.26
N GLU A 14 17.08 12.37 0.95
CA GLU A 14 16.99 11.73 2.26
C GLU A 14 16.39 12.67 3.31
N ALA A 15 16.83 13.93 3.33
CA ALA A 15 16.29 14.95 4.23
C ALA A 15 14.80 15.21 3.99
N LYS A 16 14.36 15.29 2.73
CA LYS A 16 12.94 15.45 2.37
C LYS A 16 12.10 14.25 2.82
N LYS A 17 12.61 13.03 2.65
CA LYS A 17 11.92 11.81 3.11
C LYS A 17 11.78 11.80 4.62
N LEU A 18 12.83 12.15 5.35
CA LEU A 18 12.78 12.23 6.82
C LEU A 18 11.77 13.28 7.28
N GLU A 19 11.75 14.44 6.63
CA GLU A 19 10.76 15.50 6.91
C GLU A 19 9.32 15.02 6.68
N GLU A 20 9.08 14.25 5.61
CA GLU A 20 7.78 13.62 5.34
C GLU A 20 7.40 12.60 6.43
N SER A 21 8.30 11.69 6.82
CA SER A 21 8.04 10.71 7.88
C SER A 21 7.78 11.38 9.24
N VAL A 22 8.53 12.43 9.60
CA VAL A 22 8.30 13.20 10.83
C VAL A 22 6.96 13.94 10.78
N ASN A 23 6.58 14.47 9.61
CA ASN A 23 5.26 15.08 9.44
C ASN A 23 4.13 14.06 9.60
N ASN A 24 4.31 12.82 9.16
CA ASN A 24 3.33 11.74 9.36
C ASN A 24 3.18 11.40 10.85
N LEU A 25 4.28 11.32 11.61
CA LEU A 25 4.26 11.15 13.07
C LEU A 25 3.52 12.33 13.74
N ARG A 26 3.89 13.58 13.42
CA ARG A 26 3.25 14.79 13.96
C ARG A 26 1.73 14.73 13.76
N GLN A 27 1.31 14.42 12.54
CA GLN A 27 -0.08 14.33 12.17
C GLN A 27 -0.83 13.18 12.86
N SER A 28 -0.16 12.08 13.17
CA SER A 28 -0.74 10.94 13.89
C SER A 28 -0.98 11.32 15.36
N ILE A 29 0.03 11.91 16.01
CA ILE A 29 -0.12 12.45 17.38
C ILE A 29 -1.24 13.50 17.44
N GLU A 30 -1.29 14.42 16.48
CA GLU A 30 -2.32 15.47 16.42
C GLU A 30 -3.73 14.87 16.31
N ILE A 31 -3.90 13.74 15.59
CA ILE A 31 -5.19 13.02 15.56
C ILE A 31 -5.49 12.38 16.89
N GLU A 32 -4.55 11.62 17.45
CA GLU A 32 -4.80 10.89 18.70
C GLU A 32 -5.19 11.85 19.81
N LEU A 33 -4.46 12.95 19.95
CA LEU A 33 -4.81 14.02 20.89
C LEU A 33 -6.16 14.64 20.56
N GLN A 34 -6.47 14.92 19.29
CA GLN A 34 -7.77 15.46 18.93
C GLN A 34 -8.91 14.47 19.20
N ASN A 35 -8.70 13.17 19.00
CA ASN A 35 -9.69 12.13 19.30
C ASN A 35 -9.98 12.07 20.80
N GLU A 36 -8.95 12.11 21.65
CA GLU A 36 -9.12 12.17 23.11
C GLU A 36 -9.91 13.41 23.55
N ILE A 37 -9.61 14.57 22.95
CA ILE A 37 -10.35 15.82 23.17
C ILE A 37 -11.81 15.69 22.70
N ASP A 38 -12.04 15.08 21.55
CA ASP A 38 -13.37 14.87 20.98
C ASP A 38 -14.20 13.88 21.82
N CYS A 39 -13.58 12.86 22.44
CA CYS A 39 -14.25 11.87 23.28
C CYS A 39 -14.88 12.47 24.54
N ILE A 40 -14.29 13.53 25.11
CA ILE A 40 -14.83 14.21 26.30
C ILE A 40 -15.77 15.36 25.94
N LYS A 41 -15.92 15.68 24.65
CA LYS A 41 -16.68 16.84 24.20
C LYS A 41 -18.14 16.78 24.69
N ASP A 42 -18.78 15.62 24.59
CA ASP A 42 -20.18 15.47 24.97
C ASP A 42 -20.37 15.68 26.48
N ILE A 43 -19.44 15.19 27.31
CA ILE A 43 -19.42 15.45 28.76
C ILE A 43 -19.32 16.95 29.06
N ILE A 44 -18.48 17.66 28.32
CA ILE A 44 -18.25 19.10 28.52
C ILE A 44 -19.48 19.92 28.07
N VAL A 45 -20.08 19.55 26.95
CA VAL A 45 -21.31 20.16 26.43
C VAL A 45 -22.48 19.93 27.39
N ASP A 46 -22.64 18.71 27.92
CA ASP A 46 -23.65 18.39 28.94
C ASP A 46 -23.44 19.18 30.23
N GLY A 47 -22.17 19.44 30.58
CA GLY A 47 -21.76 20.34 31.65
C GLY A 47 -22.07 21.82 31.41
N LYS A 48 -22.64 22.19 30.24
CA LYS A 48 -22.90 23.56 29.79
C LYS A 48 -21.65 24.46 29.76
N ILE A 49 -20.51 23.87 29.45
CA ILE A 49 -19.26 24.59 29.27
C ILE A 49 -19.04 24.80 27.77
N ASP A 50 -18.96 26.06 27.35
CA ASP A 50 -18.59 26.40 25.98
C ASP A 50 -17.15 25.93 25.71
N PHE A 51 -16.98 25.04 24.72
CA PHE A 51 -15.72 24.37 24.49
C PHE A 51 -15.40 24.22 23.00
N TYR A 52 -14.20 24.69 22.64
CA TYR A 52 -13.55 24.46 21.36
C TYR A 52 -12.05 24.29 21.62
N LEU A 53 -11.61 23.11 22.05
CA LEU A 53 -10.20 22.78 22.08
C LEU A 53 -9.79 22.10 20.79
N TYR A 54 -8.65 22.54 20.26
CA TYR A 54 -7.98 21.92 19.13
C TYR A 54 -6.58 21.52 19.56
N ALA A 55 -6.17 20.31 19.19
CA ALA A 55 -4.79 19.89 19.32
C ALA A 55 -3.95 20.56 18.22
N GLU A 56 -2.88 21.25 18.62
CA GLU A 56 -1.87 21.76 17.68
C GLU A 56 -0.52 21.13 18.04
N CYS A 57 0.07 20.38 17.11
CA CYS A 57 1.40 19.81 17.28
C CYS A 57 2.43 20.66 16.54
N LYS A 58 3.42 21.19 17.29
CA LYS A 58 4.56 21.94 16.75
C LYS A 58 5.80 21.03 16.69
N THR A 59 6.56 21.15 15.61
CA THR A 59 7.83 20.42 15.44
C THR A 59 8.99 21.38 15.67
N GLU A 60 9.93 20.99 16.54
CA GLU A 60 11.15 21.74 16.79
C GLU A 60 12.37 20.90 16.42
N LYS A 61 13.41 21.55 15.88
CA LYS A 61 14.68 20.88 15.57
C LYS A 61 15.43 20.61 16.88
N CYS A 62 15.66 19.34 17.19
CA CYS A 62 16.49 18.94 18.32
C CYS A 62 17.93 18.68 17.86
N SER A 63 18.91 19.22 18.58
CA SER A 63 20.34 19.10 18.25
C SER A 63 21.04 17.91 18.90
N LYS A 64 20.31 17.08 19.66
CA LYS A 64 20.88 15.99 20.47
C LYS A 64 20.12 14.69 20.25
N PHE A 65 20.48 13.97 19.21
CA PHE A 65 20.30 12.53 19.16
C PHE A 65 21.68 11.89 19.34
N ASN A 66 21.82 10.98 20.30
CA ASN A 66 22.93 10.04 20.25
C ASN A 66 22.61 8.96 19.20
N GLU A 67 23.62 8.25 18.70
CA GLU A 67 23.44 7.27 17.62
C GLU A 67 22.37 6.21 17.95
N CYS A 68 22.28 5.80 19.22
CA CYS A 68 21.26 4.85 19.68
C CYS A 68 19.84 5.43 19.58
N SER A 69 19.64 6.66 20.06
CA SER A 69 18.33 7.32 20.02
C SER A 69 17.89 7.63 18.59
N GLU A 70 18.85 7.90 17.69
CA GLU A 70 18.57 8.12 16.28
C GLU A 70 18.05 6.85 15.63
N LYS A 71 18.69 5.71 15.94
CA LYS A 71 18.24 4.40 15.49
C LYS A 71 16.83 4.10 15.99
N ASP A 72 16.61 4.22 17.31
CA ASP A 72 15.29 3.96 17.92
C ASP A 72 14.19 4.85 17.31
N PHE A 73 14.50 6.13 17.05
CA PHE A 73 13.57 7.06 16.42
C PHE A 73 13.26 6.68 14.97
N LYS A 74 14.26 6.24 14.19
CA LYS A 74 14.03 5.73 12.84
C LYS A 74 13.18 4.47 12.83
N GLU A 75 13.39 3.56 13.79
CA GLU A 75 12.55 2.37 13.97
C GLU A 75 11.10 2.75 14.28
N LEU A 76 10.88 3.70 15.19
CA LEU A 76 9.54 4.22 15.50
C LEU A 76 8.85 4.82 14.26
N LEU A 77 9.57 5.62 13.46
CA LEU A 77 9.02 6.19 12.22
C LEU A 77 8.59 5.10 11.23
N ASN A 78 9.39 4.04 11.09
CA ASN A 78 9.06 2.90 10.23
C ASN A 78 7.81 2.14 10.74
N ASP A 79 7.70 1.94 12.06
CA ASP A 79 6.51 1.31 12.66
C ASP A 79 5.25 2.15 12.42
N ILE A 80 5.34 3.48 12.51
CA ILE A 80 4.22 4.39 12.21
C ILE A 80 3.85 4.34 10.73
N GLU A 81 4.81 4.20 9.82
CA GLU A 81 4.49 4.01 8.39
C GLU A 81 3.76 2.68 8.12
N LEU A 82 4.03 1.65 8.92
CA LEU A 82 3.41 0.32 8.81
C LEU A 82 2.04 0.22 9.48
N PHE A 83 1.86 0.92 10.61
CA PHE A 83 0.70 0.77 11.50
C PHE A 83 -0.08 2.06 11.74
N GLY A 84 0.38 3.19 11.22
CA GLY A 84 -0.22 4.50 11.47
C GLY A 84 -1.65 4.58 10.95
N PRO A 85 -2.61 5.11 11.73
CA PRO A 85 -4.04 5.13 11.38
C PRO A 85 -4.39 6.10 10.23
N ARG A 86 -3.42 6.84 9.68
CA ARG A 86 -3.56 7.61 8.44
C ARG A 86 -3.00 6.90 7.22
N MET A 87 -2.13 5.93 7.44
CA MET A 87 -1.41 5.24 6.40
C MET A 87 -2.03 3.86 6.32
N SER A 88 -2.87 3.67 5.31
CA SER A 88 -3.27 2.34 4.88
C SER A 88 -2.35 1.92 3.73
N PRO A 89 -1.04 1.64 4.00
CA PRO A 89 -0.04 1.54 2.95
C PRO A 89 -0.41 0.42 1.99
N ASN A 90 -0.20 0.67 0.71
CA ASN A 90 -0.32 -0.34 -0.32
C ASN A 90 0.81 -1.39 -0.17
N ALA A 91 0.68 -2.52 -0.88
CA ALA A 91 1.63 -3.62 -0.76
C ALA A 91 3.09 -3.19 -1.01
N SER A 92 3.34 -2.34 -2.00
CA SER A 92 4.70 -1.91 -2.34
C SER A 92 5.31 -1.02 -1.26
N ALA A 93 4.53 -0.13 -0.64
CA ALA A 93 4.99 0.72 0.46
C ALA A 93 5.33 -0.11 1.71
N VAL A 94 4.47 -1.06 2.10
CA VAL A 94 4.74 -1.99 3.21
C VAL A 94 6.05 -2.74 3.00
N MET A 95 6.27 -3.26 1.79
CA MET A 95 7.47 -4.02 1.49
C MET A 95 8.73 -3.15 1.51
N GLY A 96 8.66 -1.90 1.05
CA GLY A 96 9.77 -0.95 1.16
C GLY A 96 10.22 -0.76 2.61
N VAL A 97 9.27 -0.57 3.54
CA VAL A 97 9.59 -0.40 4.96
C VAL A 97 10.16 -1.69 5.56
N VAL A 98 9.54 -2.84 5.27
CA VAL A 98 10.01 -4.15 5.75
C VAL A 98 11.45 -4.43 5.34
N LEU A 99 11.79 -4.28 4.05
CA LEU A 99 13.13 -4.57 3.56
C LEU A 99 14.16 -3.60 4.14
N LYS A 100 13.83 -2.30 4.25
CA LYS A 100 14.69 -1.29 4.89
C LYS A 100 14.94 -1.59 6.37
N GLN A 101 13.93 -2.08 7.09
CA GLN A 101 14.07 -2.47 8.49
C GLN A 101 15.00 -3.68 8.64
N ILE A 102 14.84 -4.70 7.77
CA ILE A 102 15.74 -5.86 7.75
C ILE A 102 17.18 -5.42 7.45
N GLU A 103 17.38 -4.56 6.46
CA GLU A 103 18.69 -3.99 6.11
C GLU A 103 19.33 -3.26 7.30
N SER A 104 18.55 -2.41 7.97
CA SER A 104 19.00 -1.67 9.14
C SER A 104 19.43 -2.60 10.28
N ILE A 105 18.66 -3.67 10.54
CA ILE A 105 19.02 -4.68 11.55
C ILE A 105 20.32 -5.40 11.18
N LEU A 106 20.54 -5.70 9.89
CA LEU A 106 21.72 -6.45 9.44
C LEU A 106 23.00 -5.60 9.31
N SER A 107 22.88 -4.27 9.32
CA SER A 107 23.99 -3.33 9.19
C SER A 107 24.90 -3.23 10.42
N GLY A 108 24.51 -3.83 11.56
CA GLY A 108 25.31 -3.82 12.78
C GLY A 108 26.62 -4.62 12.66
N SER A 109 27.64 -4.26 13.44
CA SER A 109 28.95 -4.93 13.43
C SER A 109 28.95 -6.32 14.05
N ASP A 110 28.01 -6.62 14.95
CA ASP A 110 27.85 -7.93 15.58
C ASP A 110 26.79 -8.76 14.86
N GLN A 111 27.25 -9.72 14.05
CA GLN A 111 26.38 -10.60 13.27
C GLN A 111 25.43 -11.44 14.14
N ARG A 112 25.87 -11.87 15.33
CA ARG A 112 25.03 -12.68 16.22
C ARG A 112 23.90 -11.85 16.80
N ALA A 113 24.22 -10.65 17.29
CA ALA A 113 23.20 -9.71 17.76
C ALA A 113 22.22 -9.32 16.64
N ASN A 114 22.70 -9.14 15.41
CA ASN A 114 21.84 -8.85 14.26
C ASN A 114 20.83 -9.98 14.01
N LEU A 115 21.26 -11.25 14.06
CA LEU A 115 20.36 -12.40 13.86
C LEU A 115 19.34 -12.53 15.00
N GLU A 116 19.74 -12.29 16.25
CA GLU A 116 18.82 -12.28 17.40
C GLU A 116 17.77 -11.17 17.26
N ASN A 117 18.18 -9.96 16.88
CA ASN A 117 17.28 -8.83 16.62
C ASN A 117 16.34 -9.12 15.45
N LEU A 118 16.84 -9.74 14.38
CA LEU A 118 16.03 -10.09 13.22
C LEU A 118 15.01 -11.18 13.56
N GLN A 119 15.38 -12.15 14.41
CA GLN A 119 14.45 -13.14 14.93
C GLN A 119 13.36 -12.51 15.80
N ASN A 120 13.72 -11.54 16.65
CA ASN A 120 12.75 -10.79 17.43
C ASN A 120 11.80 -10.00 16.52
N TYR A 121 12.31 -9.28 15.52
CA TYR A 121 11.52 -8.55 14.53
C TYR A 121 10.56 -9.47 13.75
N ASN A 122 11.05 -10.63 13.30
CA ASN A 122 10.23 -11.61 12.57
C ASN A 122 9.06 -12.12 13.43
N ASN A 123 9.32 -12.42 14.71
CA ASN A 123 8.32 -12.98 15.62
C ASN A 123 7.30 -11.94 16.12
N THR A 124 7.72 -10.69 16.30
CA THR A 124 6.89 -9.64 16.93
C THR A 124 6.20 -8.74 15.93
N VAL A 125 6.91 -8.28 14.89
CA VAL A 125 6.41 -7.30 13.93
C VAL A 125 5.96 -7.99 12.65
N LEU A 126 6.85 -8.72 11.98
CA LEU A 126 6.60 -9.23 10.64
C LEU A 126 5.44 -10.23 10.61
N ARG A 127 5.37 -11.13 11.59
CA ARG A 127 4.25 -12.06 11.77
C ARG A 127 2.91 -11.34 11.91
N ARG A 128 2.84 -10.27 12.71
CA ARG A 128 1.58 -9.50 12.89
C ARG A 128 1.14 -8.81 11.60
N ILE A 129 2.08 -8.27 10.83
CA ILE A 129 1.78 -7.62 9.53
C ILE A 129 1.30 -8.68 8.53
N LYS A 130 1.99 -9.83 8.46
CA LYS A 130 1.63 -10.98 7.62
C LYS A 130 0.20 -11.44 7.88
N ASP A 131 -0.18 -11.61 9.14
CA ASP A 131 -1.52 -12.08 9.55
C ASP A 131 -2.62 -11.07 9.18
N LYS A 132 -2.34 -9.76 9.29
CA LYS A 132 -3.29 -8.70 8.87
C LYS A 132 -3.39 -8.55 7.34
N ARG A 133 -2.48 -9.14 6.57
CA ARG A 133 -2.33 -8.96 5.11
C ARG A 133 -2.20 -10.32 4.40
N PRO A 134 -3.24 -11.17 4.43
CA PRO A 134 -3.17 -12.54 3.92
C PRO A 134 -2.95 -12.62 2.40
N CYS A 135 -3.36 -11.61 1.63
CA CYS A 135 -3.20 -11.58 0.17
C CYS A 135 -1.89 -10.94 -0.32
N HIS A 136 -0.98 -10.51 0.55
CA HIS A 136 0.27 -9.84 0.17
C HIS A 136 1.39 -10.85 -0.10
N VAL A 137 1.41 -11.46 -1.28
CA VAL A 137 2.30 -12.59 -1.61
C VAL A 137 3.77 -12.30 -1.30
N PHE A 138 4.30 -11.15 -1.71
CA PHE A 138 5.72 -10.85 -1.52
C PHE A 138 6.10 -10.70 -0.03
N LEU A 139 5.21 -10.16 0.80
CA LEU A 139 5.40 -10.10 2.26
C LEU A 139 5.52 -11.50 2.86
N HIS A 140 4.66 -12.42 2.42
CA HIS A 140 4.68 -13.80 2.89
C HIS A 140 5.98 -14.50 2.46
N LYS A 141 6.43 -14.30 1.22
CA LYS A 141 7.73 -14.82 0.74
C LYS A 141 8.90 -14.35 1.61
N VAL A 142 8.96 -13.07 1.95
CA VAL A 142 10.02 -12.51 2.82
C VAL A 142 9.94 -13.11 4.23
N ALA A 143 8.76 -13.14 4.84
CA ALA A 143 8.58 -13.69 6.18
C ALA A 143 8.91 -15.20 6.27
N ASP A 144 8.52 -15.97 5.25
CA ASP A 144 8.80 -17.41 5.19
C ASP A 144 10.28 -17.67 4.94
N PHE A 145 10.92 -16.90 4.07
CA PHE A 145 12.38 -16.96 3.87
C PHE A 145 13.15 -16.69 5.17
N LEU A 146 12.79 -15.64 5.91
CA LEU A 146 13.44 -15.31 7.18
C LEU A 146 13.21 -16.41 8.22
N THR A 147 11.98 -16.90 8.35
CA THR A 147 11.63 -17.98 9.28
C THR A 147 12.44 -19.25 8.99
N ASN A 148 12.57 -19.62 7.72
CA ASN A 148 13.33 -20.79 7.29
C ASN A 148 14.85 -20.59 7.45
N SER A 149 15.36 -19.37 7.26
CA SER A 149 16.78 -19.08 7.40
C SER A 149 17.22 -19.05 8.87
N LEU A 150 16.39 -18.50 9.76
CA LEU A 150 16.68 -18.36 11.19
C LEU A 150 16.44 -19.63 12.01
N SER A 151 15.68 -20.61 11.48
CA SER A 151 15.35 -21.86 12.20
C SER A 151 16.38 -22.99 12.00
N LYS A 152 17.33 -22.83 11.08
CA LYS A 152 18.36 -23.83 10.80
C LYS A 152 19.41 -23.87 11.91
N LYS A 153 19.28 -24.86 12.80
CA LYS A 153 20.15 -25.03 13.99
C LYS A 153 21.60 -25.39 13.68
N ASP A 154 21.88 -25.91 12.49
CA ASP A 154 23.21 -26.42 12.11
C ASP A 154 24.04 -25.42 11.28
N GLN A 155 23.50 -24.24 10.93
CA GLN A 155 24.28 -23.21 10.24
C GLN A 155 25.01 -22.30 11.22
N ASP A 156 26.26 -21.96 10.89
CA ASP A 156 26.99 -20.91 11.58
C ASP A 156 26.34 -19.52 11.33
N CYS A 157 26.57 -18.58 12.25
CA CYS A 157 25.98 -17.24 12.19
C CYS A 157 26.41 -16.45 10.95
N GLU A 158 27.66 -16.63 10.51
CA GLU A 158 28.22 -15.88 9.38
C GLU A 158 27.56 -16.31 8.07
N SER A 159 27.40 -17.62 7.84
CA SER A 159 26.72 -18.14 6.65
C SER A 159 25.24 -17.76 6.62
N THR A 160 24.55 -17.77 7.76
CA THR A 160 23.16 -17.35 7.85
C THR A 160 23.00 -15.85 7.55
N HIS A 161 23.85 -15.00 8.14
CA HIS A 161 23.87 -13.56 7.89
C HIS A 161 24.14 -13.26 6.41
N ARG A 162 25.11 -13.96 5.79
CA ARG A 162 25.42 -13.82 4.36
C ARG A 162 24.24 -14.20 3.47
N ILE A 163 23.60 -15.35 3.70
CA ILE A 163 22.44 -15.80 2.90
C ILE A 163 21.31 -14.77 2.93
N ILE A 164 21.03 -14.19 4.11
CA ILE A 164 19.97 -13.20 4.25
C ILE A 164 20.35 -11.90 3.52
N ASN A 165 21.60 -11.44 3.66
CA ASN A 165 22.08 -10.25 2.97
C ASN A 165 22.09 -10.41 1.44
N ASP A 166 22.55 -11.56 0.94
CA ASP A 166 22.58 -11.88 -0.49
C ASP A 166 21.16 -11.84 -1.06
N LYS A 167 20.19 -12.40 -0.33
CA LYS A 167 18.79 -12.41 -0.74
C LYS A 167 18.14 -11.03 -0.67
N LEU A 168 18.45 -10.25 0.36
CA LEU A 168 17.99 -8.87 0.51
C LEU A 168 18.49 -7.97 -0.63
N SER A 169 19.78 -8.09 -0.97
CA SER A 169 20.41 -7.38 -2.09
C SER A 169 19.72 -7.73 -3.41
N TYR A 170 19.48 -9.02 -3.65
CA TYR A 170 18.71 -9.49 -4.81
C TYR A 170 17.32 -8.84 -4.89
N TRP A 171 16.56 -8.80 -3.79
CA TRP A 171 15.23 -8.20 -3.80
C TRP A 171 15.27 -6.69 -4.02
N ASN A 172 16.21 -5.98 -3.41
CA ASN A 172 16.37 -4.54 -3.61
C ASN A 172 16.70 -4.21 -5.09
N GLU A 173 17.69 -4.91 -5.67
CA GLU A 173 18.03 -4.77 -7.10
C GLU A 173 16.83 -5.07 -7.99
N LYS A 174 16.07 -6.13 -7.65
CA LYS A 174 14.89 -6.52 -8.41
C LYS A 174 13.79 -5.46 -8.34
N ILE A 175 13.52 -4.89 -7.17
CA ILE A 175 12.54 -3.82 -6.97
C ILE A 175 12.93 -2.58 -7.75
N ASP A 176 14.20 -2.20 -7.76
CA ASP A 176 14.66 -1.04 -8.52
C ASP A 176 14.56 -1.28 -10.03
N SER A 177 14.93 -2.48 -10.50
CA SER A 177 14.68 -2.89 -11.88
C SER A 177 13.19 -2.83 -12.26
N ILE A 178 12.30 -3.27 -11.38
CA ILE A 178 10.84 -3.20 -11.59
C ILE A 178 10.39 -1.73 -11.73
N LYS A 179 10.83 -0.84 -10.84
CA LYS A 179 10.43 0.58 -10.88
C LYS A 179 10.79 1.25 -12.20
N THR A 180 11.92 0.87 -12.80
CA THR A 180 12.39 1.40 -14.08
C THR A 180 11.71 0.74 -15.28
N ALA A 181 11.59 -0.58 -15.31
CA ALA A 181 11.10 -1.30 -16.49
C ALA A 181 9.57 -1.35 -16.60
N LEU A 182 8.84 -1.40 -15.48
CA LEU A 182 7.38 -1.52 -15.49
C LEU A 182 6.67 -0.33 -16.19
N PRO A 183 7.06 0.94 -15.99
CA PRO A 183 6.47 2.05 -16.73
C PRO A 183 6.68 1.95 -18.24
N ASP A 184 7.84 1.44 -18.68
CA ASP A 184 8.14 1.26 -20.09
C ASP A 184 7.24 0.22 -20.74
N VAL A 185 7.01 -0.91 -20.07
CA VAL A 185 6.09 -1.95 -20.53
C VAL A 185 4.65 -1.45 -20.52
N ALA A 186 4.24 -0.78 -19.44
CA ALA A 186 2.88 -0.23 -19.29
C ALA A 186 2.55 0.82 -20.34
N TYR A 187 3.56 1.55 -20.85
CA TYR A 187 3.36 2.48 -21.97
C TYR A 187 2.69 1.79 -23.18
N GLY A 188 2.96 0.50 -23.43
CA GLY A 188 2.34 -0.25 -24.52
C GLY A 188 0.80 -0.28 -24.46
N ILE A 189 0.21 -0.25 -23.25
CA ILE A 189 -1.25 -0.17 -23.08
C ILE A 189 -1.76 1.26 -22.86
N LEU A 190 -0.87 2.23 -22.63
CA LEU A 190 -1.20 3.64 -22.34
C LEU A 190 -0.86 4.60 -23.49
N ALA A 191 -0.20 4.16 -24.55
CA ALA A 191 0.39 5.05 -25.56
C ALA A 191 -0.64 5.87 -26.36
N ASP A 192 -1.82 5.31 -26.61
CA ASP A 192 -2.93 6.02 -27.25
C ASP A 192 -3.46 7.10 -26.31
N ASN A 193 -3.75 8.32 -26.78
CA ASN A 193 -4.37 9.37 -25.96
C ASN A 193 -5.90 9.42 -26.10
N LYS A 194 -6.49 8.51 -26.88
CA LYS A 194 -7.94 8.41 -27.13
C LYS A 194 -8.59 7.30 -26.30
N PHE A 195 -8.30 7.27 -25.01
CA PHE A 195 -8.97 6.38 -24.08
C PHE A 195 -9.41 7.11 -22.81
N SER A 196 -10.28 6.45 -22.08
CA SER A 196 -10.76 6.86 -20.78
C SER A 196 -10.53 5.74 -19.79
N LEU A 197 -10.13 6.12 -18.60
CA LEU A 197 -9.57 5.23 -17.60
C LEU A 197 -10.46 5.19 -16.37
N LEU A 198 -10.69 3.99 -15.84
CA LEU A 198 -11.24 3.83 -14.50
C LEU A 198 -10.17 3.24 -13.56
N LEU A 199 -10.05 3.84 -12.39
CA LEU A 199 -9.16 3.41 -11.30
C LEU A 199 -9.98 3.03 -10.06
N TYR A 200 -9.61 1.91 -9.45
CA TYR A 200 -10.20 1.41 -8.20
C TYR A 200 -9.09 0.77 -7.37
N GLY A 201 -9.05 1.06 -6.06
CA GLY A 201 -8.03 0.52 -5.14
C GLY A 201 -6.64 1.12 -5.35
N TYR A 202 -6.16 1.94 -4.41
CA TYR A 202 -4.92 2.70 -4.60
C TYR A 202 -3.69 1.81 -4.86
N SER A 203 -3.04 2.03 -6.01
CA SER A 203 -1.78 1.37 -6.41
C SER A 203 -0.74 2.40 -6.83
N SER A 204 0.40 2.41 -6.13
CA SER A 204 1.55 3.23 -6.50
C SER A 204 2.21 2.75 -7.79
N SER A 205 2.16 1.45 -8.12
CA SER A 205 2.66 0.94 -9.40
C SER A 205 1.92 1.56 -10.58
N ILE A 206 0.59 1.74 -10.47
CA ILE A 206 -0.19 2.44 -11.50
C ILE A 206 0.24 3.91 -11.63
N ILE A 207 0.42 4.61 -10.50
CA ILE A 207 0.88 6.01 -10.51
C ILE A 207 2.26 6.12 -11.20
N ASN A 208 3.20 5.23 -10.88
CA ASN A 208 4.52 5.19 -11.50
C ASN A 208 4.42 4.94 -13.02
N CYS A 209 3.55 4.02 -13.45
CA CYS A 209 3.31 3.77 -14.87
C CYS A 209 2.70 4.98 -15.59
N LEU A 210 1.74 5.66 -14.97
CA LEU A 210 1.14 6.88 -15.52
C LEU A 210 2.18 7.99 -15.62
N GLU A 211 3.00 8.20 -14.58
CA GLU A 211 4.10 9.17 -14.58
C GLU A 211 5.10 8.89 -15.71
N GLY A 212 5.57 7.65 -15.83
CA GLY A 212 6.47 7.25 -16.91
C GLY A 212 5.85 7.41 -18.30
N ALA A 213 4.57 7.08 -18.46
CA ALA A 213 3.87 7.26 -19.74
C ALA A 213 3.72 8.74 -20.10
N ILE A 214 3.36 9.58 -19.13
CA ILE A 214 3.21 11.03 -19.29
C ILE A 214 4.56 11.69 -19.63
N ASN A 215 5.66 11.23 -19.04
CA ASN A 215 6.99 11.72 -19.37
C ASN A 215 7.39 11.43 -20.83
N LYS A 216 6.83 10.36 -21.43
CA LYS A 216 7.01 10.04 -22.86
C LYS A 216 6.02 10.75 -23.76
N ASN A 217 4.79 10.97 -23.28
CA ASN A 217 3.72 11.61 -24.04
C ASN A 217 2.90 12.54 -23.14
N ASP A 218 3.19 13.85 -23.23
CA ASP A 218 2.55 14.90 -22.42
C ASP A 218 1.02 14.95 -22.61
N ASP A 219 0.54 14.59 -23.81
CA ASP A 219 -0.88 14.62 -24.15
C ASP A 219 -1.72 13.69 -23.29
N LEU A 220 -1.11 12.67 -22.67
CA LEU A 220 -1.78 11.77 -21.73
C LEU A 220 -2.34 12.51 -20.50
N ARG A 221 -1.89 13.72 -20.20
CA ARG A 221 -2.53 14.56 -19.15
C ARG A 221 -3.96 14.96 -19.47
N ASN A 222 -4.39 14.83 -20.73
CA ASN A 222 -5.72 15.24 -21.20
C ASN A 222 -6.73 14.08 -21.25
N ILE A 223 -6.32 12.83 -21.00
CA ILE A 223 -7.24 11.69 -20.93
C ILE A 223 -8.22 11.88 -19.76
N GLU A 224 -9.38 11.27 -19.87
CA GLU A 224 -10.36 11.25 -18.79
C GLU A 224 -10.03 10.12 -17.81
N VAL A 225 -9.84 10.46 -16.53
CA VAL A 225 -9.60 9.49 -15.47
C VAL A 225 -10.73 9.55 -14.45
N TYR A 226 -11.44 8.44 -14.33
CA TYR A 226 -12.52 8.22 -13.38
C TYR A 226 -11.96 7.44 -12.19
N VAL A 227 -12.01 8.03 -11.02
CA VAL A 227 -11.46 7.46 -9.79
C VAL A 227 -12.61 7.10 -8.87
N CYS A 228 -12.77 5.80 -8.63
CA CYS A 228 -13.74 5.31 -7.66
C CYS A 228 -13.28 5.66 -6.24
N GLN A 229 -14.24 5.94 -5.35
CA GLN A 229 -13.95 6.19 -3.94
C GLN A 229 -13.23 5.03 -3.26
N ALA A 230 -13.54 3.77 -3.60
CA ALA A 230 -13.10 2.57 -2.88
C ALA A 230 -13.38 2.65 -1.37
N ALA A 231 -14.66 2.83 -1.01
CA ALA A 231 -15.11 3.07 0.36
C ALA A 231 -14.86 1.89 1.31
N THR A 232 -14.62 0.70 0.78
CA THR A 232 -14.28 -0.52 1.53
C THR A 232 -13.02 -0.40 2.37
N LYS A 233 -12.21 0.64 2.12
CA LYS A 233 -10.97 0.95 2.84
C LYS A 233 -10.98 2.34 3.49
N ASN A 234 -12.14 2.91 3.74
CA ASN A 234 -12.24 4.12 4.53
C ASN A 234 -11.72 3.89 5.95
N GLU A 235 -10.99 4.87 6.46
CA GLU A 235 -10.61 4.97 7.86
C GLU A 235 -11.20 6.29 8.39
N LEU A 236 -11.96 6.20 9.49
CA LEU A 236 -12.69 7.33 10.07
C LEU A 236 -12.12 7.66 11.46
N ARG A 237 -12.14 8.94 11.83
CA ARG A 237 -11.92 9.40 13.22
C ARG A 237 -13.17 9.17 14.05
N TYR A 238 -13.07 9.28 15.37
CA TYR A 238 -14.19 9.16 16.30
C TYR A 238 -15.40 10.06 15.95
N ASN A 239 -15.17 11.25 15.39
CA ASN A 239 -16.22 12.17 14.95
C ASN A 239 -16.70 11.95 13.48
N ASN A 240 -16.57 10.73 12.94
CA ASN A 240 -16.83 10.35 11.54
C ASN A 240 -16.05 11.15 10.47
N ARG A 241 -14.99 11.91 10.82
CA ARG A 241 -14.18 12.58 9.80
C ARG A 241 -13.28 11.57 9.08
N LEU A 242 -13.27 11.64 7.77
CA LEU A 242 -12.45 10.78 6.91
C LEU A 242 -10.96 11.05 7.14
N VAL A 243 -10.22 9.99 7.49
CA VAL A 243 -8.77 10.00 7.65
C VAL A 243 -8.08 9.53 6.38
N TYR A 244 -8.57 8.43 5.81
CA TYR A 244 -7.99 7.80 4.64
C TYR A 244 -9.07 7.31 3.67
N ASN A 245 -8.81 7.48 2.38
CA ASN A 245 -9.61 6.94 1.28
C ASN A 245 -8.72 6.71 0.06
N ASP A 246 -8.80 5.51 -0.52
CA ASP A 246 -8.00 5.09 -1.68
C ASP A 246 -8.23 6.02 -2.89
N GLY A 247 -9.50 6.37 -3.17
CA GLY A 247 -9.86 7.26 -4.28
C GLY A 247 -9.29 8.67 -4.14
N LEU A 248 -9.39 9.26 -2.95
CA LEU A 248 -8.81 10.58 -2.67
C LEU A 248 -7.27 10.56 -2.75
N LYS A 249 -6.62 9.48 -2.29
CA LYS A 249 -5.18 9.29 -2.44
C LYS A 249 -4.78 9.21 -3.92
N TYR A 250 -5.55 8.51 -4.75
CA TYR A 250 -5.36 8.52 -6.20
C TYR A 250 -5.46 9.93 -6.79
N ILE A 251 -6.51 10.68 -6.43
CA ILE A 251 -6.72 12.05 -6.94
C ILE A 251 -5.54 12.95 -6.56
N HIS A 252 -5.03 12.84 -5.34
CA HIS A 252 -3.86 13.59 -4.88
C HIS A 252 -2.64 13.33 -5.80
N GLU A 253 -2.32 12.07 -6.07
CA GLU A 253 -1.21 11.71 -6.95
C GLU A 253 -1.45 12.14 -8.41
N LEU A 254 -2.66 11.98 -8.94
CA LEU A 254 -2.99 12.42 -10.30
C LEU A 254 -2.87 13.95 -10.45
N ARG A 255 -3.18 14.72 -9.39
CA ARG A 255 -2.96 16.17 -9.35
C ARG A 255 -1.48 16.52 -9.33
N ARG A 256 -0.65 15.77 -8.60
CA ARG A 256 0.83 15.87 -8.65
C ARG A 256 1.35 15.67 -10.07
N LEU A 257 0.77 14.73 -10.82
CA LEU A 257 1.09 14.47 -12.23
C LEU A 257 0.49 15.51 -13.21
N ARG A 258 -0.27 16.49 -12.71
CA ARG A 258 -0.95 17.54 -13.49
C ARG A 258 -1.99 17.01 -14.48
N MET A 259 -2.65 15.90 -14.16
CA MET A 259 -3.79 15.40 -14.93
C MET A 259 -4.93 16.43 -14.94
N LYS A 260 -5.48 16.70 -16.12
CA LYS A 260 -6.44 17.81 -16.31
C LYS A 260 -7.90 17.39 -16.11
N LYS A 261 -8.24 16.15 -16.44
CA LYS A 261 -9.63 15.63 -16.39
C LYS A 261 -9.73 14.46 -15.42
N ILE A 262 -10.08 14.77 -14.17
CA ILE A 262 -10.22 13.80 -13.10
C ILE A 262 -11.66 13.86 -12.59
N TYR A 263 -12.34 12.71 -12.59
CA TYR A 263 -13.72 12.56 -12.12
C TYR A 263 -13.71 11.67 -10.87
N TYR A 264 -14.16 12.20 -9.74
CA TYR A 264 -14.36 11.41 -8.52
C TYR A 264 -15.76 10.81 -8.54
N ILE A 265 -15.86 9.49 -8.42
CA ILE A 265 -17.14 8.77 -8.53
C ILE A 265 -17.33 7.79 -7.37
N THR A 266 -18.60 7.51 -7.06
CA THR A 266 -18.94 6.48 -6.08
C THR A 266 -18.71 5.08 -6.65
N ASP A 267 -18.59 4.08 -5.79
CA ASP A 267 -18.30 2.69 -6.22
C ASP A 267 -19.47 2.05 -7.00
N VAL A 268 -20.66 2.65 -6.98
CA VAL A 268 -21.85 2.18 -7.71
C VAL A 268 -21.99 2.79 -9.11
N CYS A 269 -21.28 3.89 -9.40
CA CYS A 269 -21.27 4.52 -10.72
C CYS A 269 -20.67 3.68 -11.88
N PRO A 270 -19.69 2.78 -11.68
CA PRO A 270 -18.98 2.13 -12.78
C PRO A 270 -19.89 1.44 -13.80
N SER A 271 -20.89 0.66 -13.38
CA SER A 271 -21.83 0.01 -14.32
C SER A 271 -22.56 1.02 -15.21
N HIS A 272 -23.02 2.14 -14.64
CA HIS A 272 -23.69 3.19 -15.42
C HIS A 272 -22.73 3.78 -16.47
N ILE A 273 -21.52 4.15 -16.07
CA ILE A 273 -20.54 4.77 -16.96
C ILE A 273 -20.04 3.78 -18.03
N PHE A 274 -19.90 2.49 -17.68
CA PHE A 274 -19.61 1.42 -18.64
C PHE A 274 -20.74 1.26 -19.66
N SER A 275 -22.00 1.31 -19.23
CA SER A 275 -23.17 1.21 -20.12
C SER A 275 -23.26 2.37 -21.13
N GLU A 276 -22.70 3.54 -20.81
CA GLU A 276 -22.62 4.69 -21.71
C GLU A 276 -21.40 4.63 -22.65
N GLY A 277 -20.55 3.60 -22.55
CA GLY A 277 -19.31 3.49 -23.33
C GLY A 277 -18.27 4.56 -22.99
N LYS A 278 -18.38 5.20 -21.82
CA LYS A 278 -17.50 6.29 -21.40
C LYS A 278 -16.14 5.84 -20.90
N ILE A 279 -15.95 4.55 -20.58
CA ILE A 279 -14.67 3.96 -20.17
C ILE A 279 -14.26 2.90 -21.18
N SER A 280 -12.99 2.87 -21.57
CA SER A 280 -12.44 1.78 -22.38
C SER A 280 -11.45 0.89 -21.65
N LYS A 281 -10.87 1.36 -20.54
CA LYS A 281 -9.88 0.60 -19.75
C LYS A 281 -10.08 0.78 -18.24
N VAL A 282 -9.94 -0.33 -17.51
CA VAL A 282 -9.79 -0.37 -16.05
C VAL A 282 -8.35 -0.77 -15.74
N LEU A 283 -7.70 -0.07 -14.81
CA LEU A 283 -6.41 -0.51 -14.25
C LEU A 283 -6.58 -0.92 -12.80
N PHE A 284 -6.07 -2.09 -12.46
CA PHE A 284 -5.95 -2.58 -11.10
C PHE A 284 -4.49 -2.74 -10.68
N GLY A 285 -4.22 -2.51 -9.39
CA GLY A 285 -3.07 -3.11 -8.74
C GLY A 285 -3.38 -4.55 -8.32
N ALA A 286 -2.35 -5.30 -7.92
CA ALA A 286 -2.52 -6.58 -7.23
C ALA A 286 -1.69 -6.58 -5.94
N ASN A 287 -2.24 -7.14 -4.87
CA ASN A 287 -1.47 -7.47 -3.66
C ASN A 287 -0.82 -8.86 -3.81
N GLY A 288 -1.48 -9.74 -4.57
CA GLY A 288 -0.99 -11.05 -4.94
C GLY A 288 -1.63 -11.52 -6.24
N ILE A 289 -0.89 -12.34 -6.98
CA ILE A 289 -1.29 -12.97 -8.23
C ILE A 289 -1.05 -14.47 -8.07
N GLU A 290 -2.08 -15.29 -8.23
CA GLU A 290 -1.93 -16.74 -8.16
C GLU A 290 -1.36 -17.29 -9.48
N PRO A 291 -0.76 -18.50 -9.48
CA PRO A 291 -0.23 -19.12 -10.70
C PRO A 291 -1.25 -19.29 -11.83
N ASP A 292 -2.54 -19.41 -11.49
CA ASP A 292 -3.67 -19.50 -12.44
C ASP A 292 -4.01 -18.15 -13.11
N GLY A 293 -3.37 -17.06 -12.68
CA GLY A 293 -3.60 -15.71 -13.20
C GLY A 293 -4.67 -14.91 -12.47
N SER A 294 -5.36 -15.51 -11.50
CA SER A 294 -6.30 -14.79 -10.66
C SER A 294 -5.56 -13.84 -9.71
N ILE A 295 -6.21 -12.72 -9.36
CA ILE A 295 -5.58 -11.70 -8.52
C ILE A 295 -6.35 -11.49 -7.24
N HIS A 296 -5.62 -11.05 -6.22
CA HIS A 296 -6.18 -10.67 -4.92
C HIS A 296 -5.84 -9.23 -4.62
N HIS A 297 -6.85 -8.46 -4.23
CA HIS A 297 -6.67 -7.08 -3.78
C HIS A 297 -7.71 -6.73 -2.70
N THR A 298 -7.76 -5.46 -2.30
CA THR A 298 -8.80 -4.89 -1.43
C THR A 298 -10.20 -5.16 -1.98
N LEU A 299 -11.20 -5.32 -1.11
CA LEU A 299 -12.59 -5.60 -1.50
C LEU A 299 -13.12 -4.60 -2.54
N GLY A 300 -13.79 -5.12 -3.56
CA GLY A 300 -14.51 -4.38 -4.60
C GLY A 300 -13.92 -4.55 -6.01
N HIS A 301 -12.72 -5.14 -6.16
CA HIS A 301 -12.11 -5.34 -7.48
C HIS A 301 -12.91 -6.35 -8.30
N LEU A 302 -13.47 -7.38 -7.67
CA LEU A 302 -14.30 -8.37 -8.35
C LEU A 302 -15.54 -7.71 -8.96
N ALA A 303 -16.24 -6.88 -8.18
CA ALA A 303 -17.43 -6.19 -8.67
C ALA A 303 -17.11 -5.29 -9.88
N ILE A 304 -16.02 -4.51 -9.82
CA ILE A 304 -15.59 -3.69 -10.96
C ILE A 304 -15.24 -4.56 -12.17
N ALA A 305 -14.54 -5.68 -11.97
CA ALA A 305 -14.13 -6.58 -13.05
C ALA A 305 -15.33 -7.25 -13.75
N GLU A 306 -16.31 -7.72 -12.97
CA GLU A 306 -17.55 -8.31 -13.51
C GLU A 306 -18.34 -7.28 -14.31
N MET A 307 -18.51 -6.07 -13.77
CA MET A 307 -19.17 -4.98 -14.50
C MET A 307 -18.44 -4.63 -15.80
N ALA A 308 -17.10 -4.54 -15.76
CA ALA A 308 -16.30 -4.26 -16.95
C ALA A 308 -16.44 -5.35 -18.00
N TYR A 309 -16.37 -6.62 -17.60
CA TYR A 309 -16.53 -7.79 -18.47
C TYR A 309 -17.90 -7.78 -19.17
N MET A 310 -18.98 -7.53 -18.43
CA MET A 310 -20.34 -7.47 -18.96
C MET A 310 -20.55 -6.39 -20.03
N HIS A 311 -19.74 -5.33 -19.99
CA HIS A 311 -19.80 -4.21 -20.94
C HIS A 311 -18.66 -4.19 -21.96
N GLY A 312 -17.83 -5.24 -22.01
CA GLY A 312 -16.70 -5.32 -22.96
C GLY A 312 -15.57 -4.32 -22.72
N VAL A 313 -15.42 -3.86 -21.47
CA VAL A 313 -14.34 -2.95 -21.05
C VAL A 313 -13.10 -3.76 -20.66
N TRP A 314 -11.92 -3.32 -21.11
CA TRP A 314 -10.67 -4.03 -20.87
C TRP A 314 -10.19 -3.83 -19.43
N VAL A 315 -9.82 -4.91 -18.75
CA VAL A 315 -9.28 -4.88 -17.39
C VAL A 315 -7.80 -5.27 -17.44
N PHE A 316 -6.92 -4.34 -17.08
CA PHE A 316 -5.48 -4.58 -16.99
C PHE A 316 -5.04 -4.60 -15.54
N VAL A 317 -4.23 -5.58 -15.16
CA VAL A 317 -3.59 -5.63 -13.85
C VAL A 317 -2.15 -5.17 -13.99
N VAL A 318 -1.75 -4.13 -13.26
CA VAL A 318 -0.38 -3.61 -13.23
C VAL A 318 0.27 -4.00 -11.91
N ALA A 319 1.27 -4.88 -11.98
CA ALA A 319 1.89 -5.46 -10.81
C ALA A 319 3.34 -5.91 -11.08
N ASP A 320 3.97 -6.41 -10.03
CA ASP A 320 5.38 -6.78 -10.03
C ASP A 320 5.49 -8.31 -9.99
N SER A 321 6.44 -8.92 -10.71
CA SER A 321 6.55 -10.40 -10.73
C SER A 321 6.82 -11.04 -9.36
N LEU A 322 7.35 -10.26 -8.40
CA LEU A 322 7.52 -10.68 -7.00
C LEU A 322 6.20 -11.00 -6.28
N LYS A 323 5.08 -10.46 -6.78
CA LYS A 323 3.73 -10.68 -6.22
C LYS A 323 3.04 -11.93 -6.77
N ILE A 324 3.69 -12.67 -7.66
CA ILE A 324 3.19 -13.95 -8.18
C ILE A 324 3.55 -15.06 -7.20
N GLY A 325 2.56 -15.82 -6.74
CA GLY A 325 2.76 -16.94 -5.83
C GLY A 325 1.45 -17.47 -5.25
N ASN A 326 1.55 -18.59 -4.53
CA ASN A 326 0.39 -19.23 -3.93
C ASN A 326 -0.15 -18.40 -2.76
N ILE A 327 -1.47 -18.28 -2.71
CA ILE A 327 -2.17 -17.62 -1.62
C ILE A 327 -2.95 -18.67 -0.86
N ASP A 328 -2.77 -18.71 0.46
CA ASP A 328 -3.50 -19.64 1.31
C ASP A 328 -4.94 -19.17 1.45
N ALA A 329 -5.85 -19.82 0.71
CA ALA A 329 -7.27 -19.50 0.69
C ALA A 329 -7.91 -19.56 2.10
N SER A 330 -7.39 -20.39 3.01
CA SER A 330 -7.89 -20.46 4.39
C SER A 330 -7.64 -19.17 5.18
N LYS A 331 -6.68 -18.35 4.75
CA LYS A 331 -6.30 -17.08 5.41
C LYS A 331 -6.99 -15.85 4.80
N LEU A 332 -7.69 -15.99 3.67
CA LEU A 332 -8.32 -14.86 2.97
C LEU A 332 -9.58 -14.32 3.65
N GLY A 333 -10.16 -15.07 4.59
CA GLY A 333 -11.37 -14.71 5.34
C GLY A 333 -11.21 -13.61 6.39
N GLY A 334 -10.15 -12.80 6.34
CA GLY A 334 -9.96 -11.70 7.26
C GLY A 334 -11.08 -10.67 7.12
N VAL A 335 -11.89 -10.51 8.16
CA VAL A 335 -12.89 -9.44 8.26
C VAL A 335 -12.24 -8.21 8.91
N ARG A 336 -12.51 -7.02 8.38
CA ARG A 336 -12.17 -5.75 9.02
C ARG A 336 -13.10 -5.52 10.20
N GLY A 337 -12.63 -4.80 11.22
CA GLY A 337 -13.52 -4.31 12.29
C GLY A 337 -14.58 -3.34 11.75
N ASN A 338 -15.46 -2.84 12.61
CA ASN A 338 -16.64 -2.05 12.21
C ASN A 338 -16.33 -0.56 11.96
N GLU A 339 -15.09 -0.15 12.24
CA GLU A 339 -14.56 1.23 12.19
C GLU A 339 -14.67 1.91 10.81
N TRP A 340 -15.01 1.15 9.76
CA TRP A 340 -15.19 1.64 8.39
C TRP A 340 -16.57 2.28 8.15
N LEU A 341 -17.59 1.86 8.92
CA LEU A 341 -18.99 2.22 8.67
C LEU A 341 -19.36 3.51 9.41
N THR A 342 -19.03 3.54 10.69
CA THR A 342 -19.23 4.69 11.56
C THR A 342 -18.39 4.53 12.81
N THR A 343 -18.07 5.67 13.40
CA THR A 343 -17.43 5.81 14.70
C THR A 343 -18.31 6.57 15.69
N ASP A 344 -19.56 6.86 15.30
CA ASP A 344 -20.57 7.48 16.13
C ASP A 344 -21.21 6.43 17.03
N ILE A 345 -21.06 6.62 18.35
CA ILE A 345 -21.52 5.68 19.38
C ILE A 345 -23.01 5.39 19.24
N ASP A 346 -23.84 6.39 18.91
CA ASP A 346 -25.29 6.21 18.78
C ASP A 346 -25.65 5.25 17.62
N LYS A 347 -24.78 5.17 16.61
CA LYS A 347 -24.92 4.25 15.48
C LYS A 347 -24.20 2.94 15.74
N GLU A 348 -23.11 2.97 16.50
CA GLU A 348 -22.37 1.78 16.90
C GLU A 348 -23.23 0.86 17.77
N GLU A 349 -24.05 1.38 18.69
CA GLU A 349 -24.98 0.56 19.48
C GLU A 349 -25.93 -0.27 18.61
N ILE A 350 -26.41 0.29 17.49
CA ILE A 350 -27.27 -0.43 16.54
C ILE A 350 -26.50 -1.61 15.93
N LEU A 351 -25.24 -1.40 15.56
CA LEU A 351 -24.37 -2.40 14.94
C LEU A 351 -23.81 -3.42 15.94
N GLN A 352 -23.77 -3.08 17.22
CA GLN A 352 -23.36 -3.95 18.33
C GLN A 352 -24.53 -4.72 18.95
N SER A 353 -25.77 -4.46 18.52
CA SER A 353 -26.93 -5.25 18.94
C SER A 353 -26.72 -6.73 18.59
N ALA A 354 -27.11 -7.63 19.50
CA ALA A 354 -26.82 -9.07 19.41
C ALA A 354 -27.41 -9.77 18.17
N GLU A 355 -28.27 -9.08 17.41
CA GLU A 355 -28.95 -9.59 16.23
C GLU A 355 -28.23 -9.21 14.92
N VAL A 356 -27.27 -8.29 14.95
CA VAL A 356 -26.56 -7.80 13.75
C VAL A 356 -25.15 -8.38 13.69
N ASN A 357 -24.89 -9.18 12.66
CA ASN A 357 -23.55 -9.69 12.37
C ASN A 357 -22.88 -8.80 11.33
N ASN A 358 -21.79 -8.13 11.72
CA ASN A 358 -21.02 -7.30 10.80
C ASN A 358 -20.14 -8.16 9.88
N TYR A 359 -20.21 -7.89 8.58
CA TYR A 359 -19.42 -8.59 7.56
C TYR A 359 -18.75 -7.58 6.63
N ASN A 360 -17.43 -7.46 6.77
CA ASN A 360 -16.59 -6.59 5.94
C ASN A 360 -15.28 -7.29 5.55
N PRO A 361 -15.27 -8.10 4.48
CA PRO A 361 -14.06 -8.80 4.06
C PRO A 361 -12.95 -7.81 3.66
N ARG A 362 -11.70 -8.15 3.98
CA ARG A 362 -10.54 -7.29 3.67
C ARG A 362 -10.29 -7.13 2.17
N GLY A 363 -10.56 -8.20 1.42
CA GLY A 363 -10.20 -8.37 0.03
C GLY A 363 -11.15 -9.27 -0.73
N ASP A 364 -11.01 -9.30 -2.04
CA ASP A 364 -11.67 -10.24 -2.94
C ASP A 364 -10.67 -10.86 -3.94
N LYS A 365 -11.12 -11.93 -4.60
CA LYS A 365 -10.40 -12.62 -5.67
C LYS A 365 -11.07 -12.28 -7.00
N VAL A 366 -10.30 -11.82 -7.97
CA VAL A 366 -10.74 -11.62 -9.36
C VAL A 366 -10.25 -12.79 -10.19
N SER A 367 -11.17 -13.51 -10.85
CA SER A 367 -10.81 -14.62 -11.72
C SER A 367 -10.00 -14.17 -12.95
N ALA A 368 -9.10 -15.03 -13.40
CA ALA A 368 -8.28 -14.81 -14.60
C ALA A 368 -9.12 -14.48 -15.85
N ASP A 369 -10.32 -15.05 -15.98
CA ASP A 369 -11.20 -14.86 -17.14
C ASP A 369 -11.80 -13.45 -17.23
N LEU A 370 -11.79 -12.68 -16.12
CA LEU A 370 -12.24 -11.28 -16.08
C LEU A 370 -11.12 -10.29 -16.38
N ILE A 371 -9.88 -10.78 -16.51
CA ILE A 371 -8.68 -9.97 -16.69
C ILE A 371 -8.22 -10.08 -18.14
N SER A 372 -8.06 -8.94 -18.80
CA SER A 372 -7.63 -8.91 -20.20
C SER A 372 -6.13 -9.17 -20.35
N ALA A 373 -5.30 -8.60 -19.48
CA ALA A 373 -3.87 -8.87 -19.41
C ALA A 373 -3.25 -8.44 -18.08
N ILE A 374 -2.13 -9.05 -17.73
CA ILE A 374 -1.28 -8.65 -16.60
C ILE A 374 -0.03 -7.96 -17.17
N VAL A 375 0.24 -6.75 -16.71
CA VAL A 375 1.40 -5.93 -17.06
C VAL A 375 2.43 -6.09 -15.96
N LEU A 376 3.55 -6.73 -16.30
CA LEU A 376 4.71 -6.94 -15.44
C LEU A 376 5.91 -6.17 -15.97
N GLU A 377 6.96 -6.04 -15.17
CA GLU A 377 8.24 -5.47 -15.63
C GLU A 377 8.91 -6.32 -16.72
N LYS A 378 8.50 -7.59 -16.84
CA LYS A 378 8.99 -8.56 -17.82
C LYS A 378 8.18 -8.58 -19.12
N GLY A 379 7.07 -7.85 -19.20
CA GLY A 379 6.19 -7.82 -20.38
C GLY A 379 4.70 -7.83 -20.02
N ILE A 380 3.87 -7.74 -21.07
CA ILE A 380 2.41 -7.88 -20.98
C ILE A 380 2.07 -9.35 -21.26
N ILE A 381 1.42 -10.01 -20.32
CA ILE A 381 1.15 -11.44 -20.37
C ILE A 381 -0.35 -11.72 -20.29
N ARG A 382 -0.75 -12.88 -20.80
CA ARG A 382 -2.08 -13.42 -20.51
C ARG A 382 -2.12 -13.88 -19.05
N PRO A 383 -3.25 -13.74 -18.34
CA PRO A 383 -3.36 -14.20 -16.96
C PRO A 383 -2.91 -15.64 -16.76
N GLN A 384 -3.28 -16.54 -17.68
CA GLN A 384 -2.95 -17.97 -17.61
C GLN A 384 -1.45 -18.27 -17.73
N ASP A 385 -0.64 -17.29 -18.15
CA ASP A 385 0.82 -17.43 -18.23
C ASP A 385 1.53 -17.00 -16.94
N ALA A 386 0.81 -16.54 -15.90
CA ALA A 386 1.39 -15.98 -14.67
C ALA A 386 2.43 -16.91 -14.00
N GLU A 387 2.16 -18.22 -13.93
CA GLU A 387 3.08 -19.21 -13.34
C GLU A 387 4.50 -19.15 -13.95
N LYS A 388 4.62 -18.91 -15.26
CA LYS A 388 5.92 -18.84 -15.96
C LYS A 388 6.79 -17.67 -15.51
N TYR A 389 6.17 -16.66 -14.90
CA TYR A 389 6.83 -15.45 -14.44
C TYR A 389 7.07 -15.45 -12.93
N MET A 390 6.62 -16.48 -12.23
CA MET A 390 6.79 -16.65 -10.79
C MET A 390 8.28 -16.68 -10.43
N ASP A 391 8.64 -15.81 -9.48
CA ASP A 391 9.96 -15.85 -8.89
C ASP A 391 10.02 -16.96 -7.82
N ILE A 392 10.78 -18.02 -8.14
CA ILE A 392 11.03 -19.20 -7.30
C ILE A 392 12.34 -19.02 -6.50
N SER A 393 13.12 -17.98 -6.80
CA SER A 393 14.45 -17.80 -6.20
C SER A 393 14.40 -17.58 -4.70
#